data_AF-A0A5N5D6Z2-F1
#
_entry.id   AF-A0A5N5D6Z2-F1
#
_cell.length_a   1.000
_cell.length_b   1.000
_cell.length_c   1.000
_cell.angle_alpha   90.00
_cell.angle_beta   90.00
_cell.angle_gamma   90.00
#
_symmetry.space_group_name_H-M   'P 1'
#
loop_
_entity.id
_entity.type
_entity.pdbx_description
1 polymer ?
#
loop_
_entity_poly.entity_id
_entity_poly.type
_entity_poly.pdbx_seq_one_letter_code
_entity_poly.pdbx_strand_id
1 'polypeptide(L)'
;MALLYYFQISYHVSLILLNHPFLHSTPQPTFSSALHAMGVAASAITDLLQRFRAQHSARNIPPFMIYHVLRAVTVLLLLATSSLSSTTTTSRPPRHRPNSWLSARLKLCLEFLEDAGQTWRKRSDCAVRAV
;
A
#
# COMPACT_ATOMS: atom_id res chain seq x y z
N MET A 1 -7.67 15.10 -14.62
CA MET A 1 -8.21 13.98 -13.81
C MET A 1 -7.15 13.27 -12.98
N ALA A 2 -5.95 12.95 -13.49
CA ALA A 2 -4.88 12.28 -12.71
C ALA A 2 -4.50 12.97 -11.38
N LEU A 3 -4.53 14.31 -11.33
CA LEU A 3 -4.25 15.09 -10.11
C LEU A 3 -5.19 14.75 -8.94
N LEU A 4 -6.45 14.42 -9.21
CA LEU A 4 -7.42 14.03 -8.18
C LEU A 4 -6.99 12.73 -7.49
N TYR A 5 -6.51 11.75 -8.27
CA TYR A 5 -5.98 10.50 -7.72
C TYR A 5 -4.75 10.74 -6.85
N TYR A 6 -3.85 11.64 -7.27
CA TYR A 6 -2.66 11.97 -6.48
C TYR A 6 -3.05 12.61 -5.16
N PHE A 7 -3.99 13.55 -5.17
CA PHE A 7 -4.49 14.18 -3.95
C PHE A 7 -5.15 13.16 -3.01
N GLN A 8 -6.04 12.31 -3.53
CA GLN A 8 -6.72 11.28 -2.73
C GLN A 8 -5.74 10.26 -2.14
N ILE A 9 -4.75 9.81 -2.92
CA ILE A 9 -3.73 8.90 -2.42
C ILE A 9 -2.88 9.58 -1.34
N SER A 10 -2.49 10.84 -1.54
CA SER A 10 -1.73 11.63 -0.54
C SER A 10 -2.53 11.82 0.75
N TYR A 11 -3.84 12.04 0.65
CA TYR A 11 -4.75 12.12 1.79
C TYR A 11 -4.74 10.82 2.60
N HIS A 12 -4.89 9.66 1.94
CA HIS A 12 -4.86 8.38 2.64
C HIS A 12 -3.48 8.05 3.23
N VAL A 13 -2.39 8.44 2.58
CA VAL A 13 -1.05 8.33 3.18
C VAL A 13 -0.91 9.21 4.42
N SER A 14 -1.50 10.40 4.42
CA SER A 14 -1.49 11.27 5.60
C SER A 14 -2.23 10.60 6.78
N LEU A 15 -3.32 9.87 6.53
CA LEU A 15 -3.97 9.06 7.56
C LEU A 15 -3.08 7.94 8.09
N ILE A 16 -2.30 7.27 7.22
CA ILE A 16 -1.31 6.27 7.65
C ILE A 16 -0.27 6.91 8.57
N LEU A 17 0.29 8.06 8.17
CA LEU A 17 1.32 8.76 8.94
C LEU A 17 0.78 9.30 10.26
N LEU A 18 -0.46 9.79 10.30
CA LEU A 18 -1.11 10.26 11.51
C LEU A 18 -1.27 9.14 12.54
N ASN A 19 -1.56 7.91 12.08
CA ASN A 19 -1.75 6.75 12.95
C ASN A 19 -0.45 6.04 13.34
N HIS A 20 0.65 6.28 12.63
CA HIS A 20 1.93 5.62 12.84
C HIS A 20 2.51 5.76 14.27
N PRO A 21 2.46 6.92 14.96
CA PRO A 21 2.99 7.05 16.31
C PRO A 21 2.29 6.11 17.31
N PHE A 22 1.02 5.79 17.08
CA PHE A 22 0.25 4.88 17.95
C PHE A 22 0.60 3.40 17.74
N LEU A 23 1.57 3.08 16.87
CA LEU A 23 2.14 1.74 16.80
C LEU A 23 3.21 1.50 17.88
N HIS A 24 3.79 2.56 18.44
CA HIS A 24 4.82 2.49 19.46
C HIS A 24 4.25 2.96 20.79
N SER A 25 4.23 2.08 21.78
CA SER A 25 3.99 2.43 23.20
C SER A 25 2.58 2.87 23.58
N THR A 26 1.55 2.48 22.84
CA THR A 26 0.16 2.72 23.25
C THR A 26 -0.52 1.48 23.83
N PRO A 27 -1.53 1.64 24.70
CA PRO A 27 -2.38 0.55 25.15
C PRO A 27 -2.94 -0.26 23.96
N GLN A 28 -3.10 -1.57 24.16
CA GLN A 28 -3.60 -2.51 23.14
C GLN A 28 -4.86 -2.06 22.37
N PRO A 29 -5.89 -1.40 22.97
CA PRO A 29 -7.03 -0.91 22.20
C PRO A 29 -6.66 0.22 21.22
N THR A 30 -5.77 1.11 21.61
CA THR A 30 -5.28 2.21 20.76
C THR A 30 -4.42 1.68 19.61
N PHE A 31 -3.56 0.70 19.89
CA PHE A 31 -2.77 0.01 18.88
C PHE A 31 -3.67 -0.65 17.81
N SER A 32 -4.67 -1.43 18.24
CA SER A 32 -5.59 -2.13 17.34
C SER A 32 -6.40 -1.14 16.48
N SER A 33 -6.88 -0.05 17.08
CA SER A 33 -7.60 1.00 16.37
C SER A 33 -6.73 1.71 15.32
N ALA A 34 -5.49 2.06 15.67
CA ALA A 34 -4.54 2.69 14.76
C ALA A 34 -4.20 1.75 13.59
N LEU A 35 -3.90 0.49 13.88
CA LEU A 35 -3.58 -0.52 12.88
C LEU A 35 -4.77 -0.80 11.93
N HIS A 36 -5.99 -0.81 12.46
CA HIS A 36 -7.21 -0.89 11.65
C HIS A 36 -7.38 0.34 10.73
N ALA A 37 -7.23 1.55 11.27
CA ALA A 37 -7.34 2.80 10.50
C ALA A 37 -6.29 2.89 9.39
N MET A 38 -5.04 2.51 9.69
CA MET A 38 -3.96 2.39 8.69
C MET A 38 -4.34 1.38 7.60
N GLY A 39 -4.93 0.24 7.96
CA GLY A 39 -5.37 -0.77 7.01
C GLY A 39 -6.50 -0.34 6.08
N VAL A 40 -7.47 0.42 6.60
CA VAL A 40 -8.53 1.04 5.78
C VAL A 40 -7.92 2.05 4.80
N ALA A 41 -6.98 2.88 5.26
CA ALA A 41 -6.30 3.84 4.40
C ALA A 41 -5.44 3.16 3.31
N ALA A 42 -4.67 2.14 3.66
CA ALA A 42 -3.88 1.36 2.71
C ALA A 42 -4.77 0.66 1.67
N SER A 43 -5.94 0.17 2.11
CA SER A 43 -6.95 -0.40 1.22
C SER A 43 -7.48 0.65 0.23
N ALA A 44 -7.88 1.83 0.71
CA ALA A 44 -8.35 2.89 -0.17
C ALA A 44 -7.29 3.29 -1.22
N ILE A 45 -6.00 3.31 -0.85
CA ILE A 45 -4.89 3.54 -1.79
C ILE A 45 -4.87 2.47 -2.88
N THR A 46 -4.99 1.17 -2.55
CA THR A 46 -4.95 0.13 -3.59
C THR A 46 -6.14 0.22 -4.54
N ASP A 47 -7.33 0.59 -4.04
CA ASP A 47 -8.53 0.76 -4.86
C ASP A 47 -8.39 1.96 -5.81
N LEU A 48 -7.79 3.05 -5.32
CA LEU A 48 -7.45 4.22 -6.14
C LEU A 48 -6.38 3.89 -7.18
N LEU A 49 -5.36 3.10 -6.83
CA LEU A 49 -4.34 2.65 -7.77
C LEU A 49 -4.93 1.76 -8.86
N GLN A 50 -5.85 0.86 -8.53
CA GLN A 50 -6.54 0.02 -9.51
C GLN A 50 -7.31 0.88 -10.52
N ARG A 51 -8.09 1.85 -10.02
CA ARG A 51 -8.85 2.79 -10.87
C ARG A 51 -7.93 3.67 -11.70
N PHE A 52 -6.83 4.13 -11.12
CA PHE A 52 -5.82 4.91 -11.83
C PHE A 52 -5.20 4.11 -12.97
N ARG A 53 -4.77 2.85 -12.74
CA ARG A 53 -4.22 1.96 -13.79
C ARG A 53 -5.20 1.73 -14.93
N ALA A 54 -6.50 1.67 -14.65
CA ALA A 54 -7.53 1.50 -15.68
C ALA A 54 -7.69 2.73 -16.60
N GLN A 55 -7.32 3.93 -16.14
CA GLN A 55 -7.56 5.19 -16.86
C GLN A 55 -6.28 5.89 -17.32
N HIS A 56 -5.13 5.55 -16.74
CA HIS A 56 -3.89 6.27 -16.92
C HIS A 56 -2.70 5.31 -17.09
N SER A 57 -1.82 5.64 -18.03
CA SER A 57 -0.57 4.91 -18.22
C SER A 57 0.38 5.15 -17.05
N ALA A 58 1.02 4.07 -16.58
CA ALA A 58 2.07 4.13 -15.57
C ALA A 58 3.28 5.00 -16.00
N ARG A 59 3.40 5.33 -17.28
CA ARG A 59 4.50 6.17 -17.79
C ARG A 59 4.56 7.55 -17.14
N ASN A 60 3.43 8.14 -16.75
CA ASN A 60 3.38 9.53 -16.30
C ASN A 60 3.25 9.68 -14.79
N ILE A 61 3.58 8.63 -14.02
CA ILE A 61 3.49 8.68 -12.57
C ILE A 61 4.63 9.54 -11.99
N PRO A 62 4.31 10.55 -11.17
CA PRO A 62 5.31 11.33 -10.46
C PRO A 62 6.09 10.50 -9.42
N PRO A 63 7.38 10.80 -9.16
CA PRO A 63 8.18 10.03 -8.21
C PRO A 63 7.62 9.91 -6.80
N PHE A 64 6.98 10.96 -6.28
CA PHE A 64 6.40 10.94 -4.93
C PHE A 64 5.28 9.88 -4.78
N MET A 65 4.61 9.50 -5.87
CA MET A 65 3.57 8.46 -5.83
C MET A 65 4.14 7.09 -5.48
N ILE A 66 5.39 6.80 -5.86
CA ILE A 66 6.04 5.54 -5.49
C ILE A 66 6.19 5.45 -3.96
N TYR A 67 6.60 6.55 -3.33
CA TYR A 67 6.69 6.63 -1.87
C TYR A 67 5.33 6.36 -1.21
N HIS A 68 4.25 6.89 -1.77
CA HIS A 68 2.89 6.65 -1.27
C HIS A 68 2.45 5.19 -1.40
N VAL A 69 2.75 4.54 -2.54
CA VAL A 69 2.46 3.12 -2.74
C VAL A 69 3.29 2.25 -1.79
N LEU A 70 4.57 2.56 -1.60
CA LEU A 70 5.43 1.85 -0.65
C LEU A 70 4.88 1.91 0.78
N ARG A 71 4.39 3.08 1.23
CA ARG A 71 3.75 3.21 2.55
C ARG A 71 2.53 2.30 2.68
N ALA A 72 1.68 2.24 1.67
CA ALA A 72 0.53 1.33 1.67
C ALA A 72 0.97 -0.14 1.73
N VAL A 73 2.00 -0.52 0.97
CA VAL A 73 2.59 -1.88 0.99
C VAL A 73 3.10 -2.24 2.38
N THR A 74 3.84 -1.34 3.04
CA THR A 74 4.34 -1.58 4.39
C THR A 74 3.21 -1.86 5.39
N VAL A 75 2.11 -1.11 5.29
CA VAL A 75 0.93 -1.35 6.15
C VAL A 75 0.25 -2.68 5.84
N LEU A 76 0.08 -3.03 4.56
CA LEU A 76 -0.50 -4.32 4.17
C LEU A 76 0.35 -5.51 4.65
N LEU A 77 1.69 -5.38 4.60
CA LEU A 77 2.61 -6.36 5.16
C LEU A 77 2.50 -6.44 6.68
N LEU A 78 2.46 -5.29 7.37
CA LEU A 78 2.27 -5.24 8.82
C LEU A 78 0.99 -5.99 9.24
N LEU A 79 -0.13 -5.70 8.57
CA LEU A 79 -1.41 -6.38 8.80
C LEU A 79 -1.33 -7.90 8.60
N ALA A 80 -0.68 -8.33 7.52
CA ALA A 80 -0.49 -9.74 7.20
C ALA A 80 0.36 -10.47 8.26
N THR A 81 1.35 -9.79 8.83
CA THR A 81 2.18 -10.36 9.89
C THR A 81 1.49 -10.33 11.26
N SER A 82 0.71 -9.29 11.57
CA SER A 82 -0.01 -9.18 12.84
C SER A 82 -1.16 -10.19 12.98
N SER A 83 -1.83 -10.52 11.88
CA SER A 83 -2.91 -11.53 11.90
C SER A 83 -2.36 -12.94 12.16
N LEU A 84 -1.15 -13.23 11.67
CA LEU A 84 -0.47 -14.52 11.86
C LEU A 84 -0.06 -14.74 13.32
N SER A 85 0.34 -13.68 14.04
CA SER A 85 0.70 -13.76 15.47
C SER A 85 -0.51 -13.98 16.40
N SER A 86 -1.73 -13.78 15.93
CA SER A 86 -2.96 -13.98 16.73
C SER A 86 -3.51 -15.41 16.71
N THR A 87 -2.97 -16.28 15.85
CA THR A 87 -3.46 -17.67 15.66
C THR A 87 -2.79 -18.74 16.53
N THR A 88 -1.89 -18.38 17.44
CA THR A 88 -1.13 -19.34 18.27
C THR A 88 -1.86 -19.89 19.51
N THR A 89 -3.14 -19.57 19.75
CA THR A 89 -3.82 -19.97 21.01
C THR A 89 -5.17 -20.67 20.89
N THR A 90 -5.70 -21.03 19.72
CA THR A 90 -6.93 -21.83 19.70
C THR A 90 -7.04 -22.79 18.52
N SER A 91 -7.16 -24.07 18.86
CA SER A 91 -7.39 -25.23 18.03
C SER A 91 -8.70 -25.13 17.22
N ARG A 92 -8.65 -24.55 16.01
CA ARG A 92 -9.67 -24.79 14.98
C ARG A 92 -9.10 -24.51 13.58
N PRO A 93 -9.27 -25.41 12.60
CA PRO A 93 -8.77 -25.17 11.25
C PRO A 93 -9.60 -24.06 10.58
N PRO A 94 -8.99 -22.96 10.10
CA PRO A 94 -9.73 -21.90 9.41
C PRO A 94 -10.05 -22.34 7.98
N ARG A 95 -11.33 -22.62 7.70
CA ARG A 95 -11.85 -23.02 6.37
C ARG A 95 -11.99 -21.88 5.35
N HIS A 96 -11.50 -20.68 5.66
CA HIS A 96 -11.35 -19.57 4.71
C HIS A 96 -10.04 -18.85 5.02
N ARG A 97 -9.17 -18.62 4.03
CA ARG A 97 -7.94 -17.82 4.22
C ARG A 97 -8.34 -16.35 4.40
N PRO A 98 -8.31 -15.77 5.62
CA PRO A 98 -8.61 -14.34 5.80
C PRO A 98 -7.58 -13.44 5.09
N ASN A 99 -6.47 -14.00 4.61
CA ASN A 99 -5.37 -13.29 3.99
C ASN A 99 -5.47 -13.18 2.46
N SER A 100 -6.52 -13.76 1.83
CA SER A 100 -6.66 -13.76 0.36
C SER A 100 -6.84 -12.35 -0.23
N TRP A 101 -7.58 -11.48 0.47
CA TRP A 101 -7.79 -10.10 0.01
C TRP A 101 -6.53 -9.24 0.23
N LEU A 102 -5.78 -9.47 1.31
CA LEU A 102 -4.51 -8.79 1.58
C LEU A 102 -3.47 -9.14 0.52
N SER A 103 -3.34 -10.42 0.16
CA SER A 103 -2.39 -10.86 -0.86
C SER A 103 -2.74 -10.30 -2.24
N ALA A 104 -4.02 -10.22 -2.60
CA ALA A 104 -4.46 -9.59 -3.84
C ALA A 104 -4.10 -8.09 -3.90
N ARG A 105 -4.35 -7.35 -2.82
CA ARG A 105 -4.00 -5.92 -2.73
C ARG A 105 -2.49 -5.68 -2.74
N LEU A 106 -1.74 -6.51 -2.02
CA LEU A 106 -0.28 -6.46 -2.01
C LEU A 106 0.28 -6.72 -3.41
N LYS A 107 -0.23 -7.75 -4.11
CA LYS A 107 0.16 -8.05 -5.49
C LYS A 107 -0.08 -6.86 -6.42
N LEU A 108 -1.24 -6.21 -6.31
CA LEU A 108 -1.55 -5.03 -7.12
C LEU A 108 -0.53 -3.90 -6.92
N CYS A 109 -0.19 -3.60 -5.67
CA CYS A 109 0.82 -2.57 -5.37
C CYS A 109 2.20 -2.95 -5.89
N LEU A 110 2.61 -4.22 -5.76
CA LEU A 110 3.90 -4.69 -6.25
C LEU A 110 3.99 -4.63 -7.78
N GLU A 111 2.95 -5.06 -8.50
CA GLU A 111 2.88 -4.92 -9.95
C GLU A 111 2.98 -3.45 -10.38
N PHE A 112 2.28 -2.56 -9.68
CA PHE A 112 2.36 -1.12 -9.95
C PHE A 112 3.77 -0.56 -9.74
N LEU A 113 4.44 -0.96 -8.65
CA LEU A 113 5.82 -0.55 -8.36
C LEU A 113 6.80 -1.08 -9.42
N GLU A 114 6.60 -2.32 -9.87
CA GLU A 114 7.41 -2.92 -10.91
C GLU A 114 7.23 -2.19 -12.26
N ASP A 115 6.00 -1.91 -12.67
CA ASP A 115 5.68 -1.13 -13.87
C ASP A 115 6.32 0.27 -13.84
N ALA A 116 6.22 0.94 -12.69
CA ALA A 116 6.83 2.26 -12.48
C ALA A 116 8.36 2.18 -12.55
N GLY A 117 8.97 1.18 -11.91
CA GLY A 117 10.41 0.97 -11.92
C GLY A 117 10.96 0.63 -13.32
N GLN A 118 10.27 -0.22 -14.08
CA GLN A 118 10.63 -0.52 -15.48
C GLN A 118 10.54 0.73 -16.37
N THR A 119 9.54 1.58 -16.15
CA THR A 119 9.42 2.85 -16.89
C THR A 119 10.60 3.77 -16.61
N TRP A 120 10.99 3.91 -15.35
CA TRP A 120 12.09 4.80 -14.99
C TRP A 120 13.44 4.30 -15.49
N ARG A 121 13.69 2.99 -15.43
CA ARG A 121 14.88 2.39 -16.05
C ARG A 121 14.97 2.69 -17.54
N LYS A 122 13.87 2.52 -18.27
CA LYS A 122 13.84 2.88 -19.72
C LYS A 122 14.15 4.36 -19.94
N ARG A 123 13.66 5.26 -19.09
CA ARG A 123 13.95 6.70 -19.17
C ARG A 123 15.40 7.03 -18.84
N SER A 124 15.98 6.42 -17.79
CA SER A 124 17.38 6.62 -17.45
C SER A 124 18.29 6.16 -18.59
N ASP A 125 17.99 4.99 -19.18
CA ASP A 125 18.80 4.44 -20.27
C ASP A 125 18.71 5.26 -21.56
N CYS A 126 17.58 5.93 -21.80
CA CYS A 126 17.43 6.90 -22.89
C CYS A 126 18.18 8.20 -22.60
N ALA A 127 18.14 8.69 -21.35
CA ALA A 127 18.86 9.91 -20.96
C ALA A 127 20.37 9.73 -21.03
N VAL A 128 20.89 8.59 -20.55
CA VAL A 128 22.32 8.26 -20.61
C VAL A 128 22.82 8.10 -22.05
N ARG A 129 22.00 7.60 -22.97
CA ARG A 129 22.36 7.49 -24.40
C ARG A 129 22.27 8.80 -25.19
N ALA A 130 21.60 9.80 -24.63
CA ALA A 130 21.45 11.12 -25.26
C ALA A 130 22.54 12.13 -24.83
N VAL A 131 23.39 11.73 -23.87
CA VAL A 131 24.59 12.45 -23.40
C VAL A 131 25.82 11.86 -24.08
#